data_AF-A0A4P5VGT2-F1
#
_entry.id   AF-A0A4P5VGT2-F1
#
_cell.length_a   1.000
_cell.length_b   1.000
_cell.length_c   1.000
_cell.angle_alpha   90.00
_cell.angle_beta   90.00
_cell.angle_gamma   90.00
#
_symmetry.space_group_name_H-M   'P 1'
#
loop_
_entity.id
_entity.type
_entity.pdbx_description
1 polymer ?
#
loop_
_entity_poly.entity_id
_entity_poly.type
_entity_poly.pdbx_seq_one_letter_code
_entity_poly.pdbx_strand_id
1 'polypeptide(L)' 'MLAQVEAGEEVVITRRGVAIARIVAEPARVGDGFDLQELFQFTNAQPIHEGPDAGSFMAELRRAGRY' A
#
# COMPACT_ATOMS: atom_id res chain seq x y z
N MET A 1 -19.29 23.47 -8.59
CA MET A 1 -17.86 23.19 -8.82
C MET A 1 -17.51 21.76 -8.46
N LEU A 2 -17.53 21.35 -7.17
CA LEU A 2 -17.27 19.95 -6.80
C LEU A 2 -18.28 18.96 -7.41
N ALA A 3 -19.57 19.31 -7.44
CA ALA A 3 -20.61 18.48 -8.08
C ALA A 3 -20.40 18.24 -9.59
N GLN A 4 -19.69 19.14 -10.29
CA GLN A 4 -19.36 18.97 -11.72
C GLN A 4 -18.20 17.98 -11.87
N VAL A 5 -17.20 18.08 -11.00
CA VAL A 5 -16.07 17.15 -10.92
C VAL A 5 -16.53 15.74 -10.57
N GLU A 6 -17.45 15.61 -9.62
CA GLU A 6 -18.06 14.32 -9.25
C GLU A 6 -18.91 13.73 -10.38
N ALA A 7 -19.49 14.57 -11.24
CA ALA A 7 -20.16 14.15 -12.47
C ALA A 7 -19.19 13.79 -13.61
N GLY A 8 -17.88 13.87 -13.38
CA GLY A 8 -16.83 13.51 -14.33
C GLY A 8 -16.29 14.66 -15.18
N GLU A 9 -16.71 15.91 -14.93
CA GLU A 9 -16.22 17.08 -15.66
C GLU A 9 -14.90 17.60 -15.07
N GLU A 10 -13.91 17.87 -15.92
CA GLU A 10 -12.69 18.52 -15.48
C GLU A 10 -12.89 20.03 -15.31
N VAL A 11 -12.42 20.59 -14.19
CA VAL A 11 -12.54 22.02 -13.91
C VAL A 11 -11.16 22.67 -13.80
N VAL A 12 -10.90 23.66 -14.65
CA VAL A 12 -9.64 24.43 -14.65
C VAL A 12 -9.77 25.64 -13.73
N ILE A 13 -8.86 25.76 -12.76
CA ILE A 13 -8.74 26.92 -11.87
C ILE A 13 -7.78 27.93 -12.50
N THR A 14 -8.23 29.17 -12.68
CA THR A 14 -7.41 30.25 -13.21
C THR A 14 -7.13 31.33 -12.15
N ARG A 15 -5.97 31.98 -12.26
CA ARG A 15 -5.60 33.17 -11.48
C ARG A 15 -5.10 34.24 -12.44
N ARG A 16 -5.76 35.40 -12.46
CA ARG A 16 -5.46 36.50 -13.41
C ARG A 16 -5.50 36.05 -14.88
N GLY A 17 -6.46 35.19 -15.23
CA GLY A 17 -6.60 34.66 -16.60
C GLY A 17 -5.62 33.54 -16.96
N VAL A 18 -4.71 33.16 -16.06
CA VAL A 18 -3.74 32.08 -16.28
C VAL A 18 -4.21 30.82 -15.56
N ALA A 19 -4.23 29.69 -16.24
CA ALA A 19 -4.53 28.39 -15.63
C ALA A 19 -3.42 28.00 -14.64
N ILE A 20 -3.80 27.68 -13.40
CA ILE A 20 -2.85 27.34 -12.32
C ILE A 20 -3.08 25.95 -11.72
N ALA A 21 -4.27 25.38 -11.88
CA ALA A 21 -4.58 24.03 -11.39
C ALA A 21 -5.77 23.45 -12.17
N ARG A 22 -5.96 22.13 -12.05
CA ARG A 22 -7.11 21.41 -12.58
C ARG A 22 -7.64 20.47 -11.51
N ILE A 23 -8.96 20.48 -11.30
CA ILE A 23 -9.65 19.47 -10.49
C ILE A 23 -10.25 18.44 -11.44
N VAL A 24 -9.98 17.17 -11.15
CA VAL A 24 -10.50 16.00 -11.88
C VAL A 24 -11.11 15.04 -10.86
N ALA A 25 -12.00 14.15 -11.33
CA ALA A 25 -12.52 13.09 -10.49
C ALA A 25 -11.37 12.21 -9.97
N GLU A 26 -11.42 11.83 -8.69
CA GLU A 26 -10.49 10.82 -8.19
C GLU A 26 -10.77 9.51 -8.94
N PRO A 27 -9.77 8.91 -9.60
CA PRO A 27 -9.98 7.62 -10.24
C PRO A 27 -10.42 6.65 -9.15
N ALA A 28 -11.46 5.85 -9.45
CA ALA A 28 -11.84 4.78 -8.56
C ALA A 28 -10.59 3.96 -8.28
N ARG A 29 -10.11 4.02 -7.03
CA ARG A 29 -9.09 3.09 -6.57
C ARG A 29 -9.80 1.76 -6.69
N VAL A 30 -9.47 0.98 -7.71
CA VAL A 30 -9.78 -0.45 -7.70
C VAL A 30 -9.24 -0.87 -6.35
N GLY A 31 -10.15 -1.23 -5.45
CA GLY A 31 -9.73 -1.69 -4.15
C GLY A 31 -8.87 -2.88 -4.47
N ASP A 32 -7.55 -2.72 -4.36
CA ASP A 32 -6.63 -3.83 -4.24
C ASP A 32 -6.93 -4.39 -2.85
N GLY A 33 -8.13 -5.00 -2.74
CA GLY A 33 -8.58 -5.70 -1.57
C GLY A 33 -7.55 -6.78 -1.39
N PHE A 34 -6.83 -6.70 -0.28
CA PHE A 34 -5.82 -7.68 0.04
C PHE A 34 -6.52 -9.05 0.13
N ASP A 35 -6.18 -9.95 -0.80
CA ASP A 35 -6.80 -11.27 -0.85
C ASP A 35 -6.22 -12.14 0.27
N LEU A 36 -6.99 -12.27 1.36
CA LEU A 36 -6.63 -13.12 2.50
C LEU A 36 -6.53 -14.59 2.09
N GLN A 37 -7.33 -15.02 1.10
CA GLN A 37 -7.29 -16.40 0.61
C GLN A 37 -5.99 -16.67 -0.13
N GLU A 38 -5.52 -15.73 -0.95
CA GLU A 38 -4.22 -15.81 -1.61
C GLU A 38 -3.08 -15.86 -0.57
N LEU A 39 -3.14 -15.01 0.46
CA LEU A 39 -2.16 -15.03 1.55
C LEU A 39 -2.13 -16.39 2.27
N PHE A 40 -3.29 -16.96 2.58
CA PHE A 40 -3.36 -18.26 3.26
C PHE A 40 -2.83 -19.39 2.38
N GLN A 41 -3.16 -19.39 1.09
CA GLN A 41 -2.61 -20.37 0.15
C GLN A 41 -1.08 -20.28 0.07
N PHE A 42 -0.56 -19.06 -0.07
CA PHE A 42 0.88 -18.82 -0.11
C PHE A 42 1.58 -19.32 1.16
N THR A 43 1.02 -18.99 2.34
CA THR A 43 1.61 -19.35 3.64
C THR A 43 1.57 -20.85 3.88
N ASN A 44 0.47 -21.52 3.54
CA ASN A 44 0.31 -22.97 3.71
C ASN A 44 1.15 -23.79 2.73
N ALA A 45 1.56 -23.20 1.59
CA ALA A 45 2.44 -23.85 0.63
C ALA A 45 3.92 -23.80 1.05
N GLN A 46 4.29 -23.00 2.06
CA GLN A 46 5.66 -22.95 2.54
C GLN A 46 5.98 -24.19 3.39
N PRO A 47 7.20 -24.74 3.28
CA PRO A 47 7.63 -25.80 4.17
C PRO A 47 7.66 -25.32 5.62
N ILE A 48 7.43 -26.23 6.56
CA ILE A 48 7.61 -25.96 7.99
C ILE A 48 9.09 -25.63 8.21
N HIS A 49 9.36 -24.51 8.86
CA HIS A 49 10.73 -24.10 9.19
C HIS A 49 11.38 -25.12 10.14
N GLU A 50 12.54 -25.65 9.75
CA GLU A 50 13.30 -26.63 10.54
C GLU A 50 14.44 -26.00 11.38
N GLY A 51 14.61 -24.66 11.30
CA GLY A 51 15.66 -23.94 12.00
C GLY A 51 15.24 -23.42 13.38
N PRO A 52 16.14 -22.70 14.08
CA PRO A 52 15.81 -22.05 15.34
C PRO A 52 14.66 -21.07 15.13
N ASP A 53 13.79 -20.98 16.13
CA ASP A 53 12.75 -19.95 16.13
C ASP A 53 13.37 -18.55 16.14
N ALA A 54 12.58 -17.56 15.76
CA ALA A 54 13.04 -16.18 15.66
C ALA A 54 13.61 -15.64 16.99
N GLY A 55 13.08 -16.07 18.14
CA GLY A 55 13.58 -15.67 19.45
C GLY A 55 14.98 -16.23 19.73
N SER A 56 15.15 -17.53 19.47
CA SER A 56 16.44 -18.23 19.59
C SER A 56 17.49 -17.63 18.66
N PHE A 57 17.15 -17.38 17.40
CA PHE A 57 18.02 -16.72 16.42
C PHE A 57 18.44 -15.31 16.87
N MET A 58 17.49 -14.48 17.30
CA MET A 58 17.78 -13.11 17.74
C MET A 58 18.58 -13.07 19.04
N ALA A 59 18.40 -14.06 19.93
CA ALA A 59 19.20 -14.19 21.14
C ALA A 59 20.67 -14.51 20.82
N GLU A 60 20.91 -15.40 19.85
CA GLU A 60 22.24 -15.74 19.37
C GLU A 60 22.92 -14.55 18.68
N LEU A 61 22.22 -13.86 17.78
CA LEU A 61 22.73 -12.66 17.10
C LEU A 61 23.13 -11.56 18.09
N ARG A 62 22.33 -11.35 19.14
CA ARG A 62 22.66 -10.40 20.22
C ARG A 62 23.87 -10.83 21.04
N ARG A 63 24.10 -12.13 21.23
CA ARG A 63 25.29 -12.64 21.94
C ARG A 63 26.54 -12.48 21.08
N ALA A 64 26.45 -12.77 19.78
CA ALA A 64 27.55 -12.64 18.84
C ALA A 64 28.03 -11.17 18.72
N GLY A 65 27.12 -10.19 18.67
CA GLY A 65 27.48 -8.77 18.62
C GLY A 65 28.06 -8.17 19.91
N ARG A 66 28.26 -8.96 20.96
CA ARG A 66 28.90 -8.52 22.22
C ARG A 66 30.40 -8.90 22.30
N TYR A 67 30.93 -9.55 21.27
CA TYR A 67 32.34 -9.95 21.17
C TYR A 67 32.99 -9.31 19.96
#